data_AF-A0AAV5ERZ2-F1
#
_entry.id   AF-A0AAV5ERZ2-F1
#
_cell.length_a   1.000
_cell.length_b   1.000
_cell.length_c   1.000
_cell.angle_alpha   90.00
_cell.angle_beta   90.00
_cell.angle_gamma   90.00
#
_symmetry.space_group_name_H-M   'P 1'
#
loop_
_entity.id
_entity.type
_entity.pdbx_description
1 polymer ?
#
loop_
_entity_poly.entity_id
_entity_poly.type
_entity_poly.pdbx_seq_one_letter_code
_entity_poly.pdbx_strand_id
1 'polypeptide(L)'
;MSTRDGQTARPSRFASPGTSRRRKRRVLAAVHPRGDTLAQVLAFLGAPSAKDLADFGRRLADRVLADRPGSSGPRVLFDGGVWVDASRGGLSDEFRRSATRPPTTSSTLSSASATSTPPVMYLVLANTVYFKGAWLEPFQRHSTRQGSFHLNSDHGEVMFMSKLSTLQVTCVDGFKVLKLPYKPGNKVDAEFCMFVFLPDAHDGIVTMTDMITTSPAFLYGTLVGMEKRPVSLMLPRFEISFSWADMKDDL
;
A
#
# COMPACT_ATOMS: atom_id res chain seq x y z
N MET A 1 2.97 13.61 59.52
CA MET A 1 2.31 14.22 58.34
C MET A 1 3.40 14.48 57.30
N SER A 2 3.96 13.43 56.69
CA SER A 2 3.57 12.79 55.42
C SER A 2 3.56 13.75 54.23
N THR A 3 4.74 13.85 53.60
CA THR A 3 4.96 14.18 52.19
C THR A 3 4.43 13.05 51.29
N ARG A 4 3.99 13.37 50.07
CA ARG A 4 3.85 12.41 48.96
C ARG A 4 4.14 13.09 47.62
N ASP A 5 5.27 12.70 47.05
CA ASP A 5 5.76 13.01 45.72
C ASP A 5 4.99 12.29 44.61
N GLY A 6 5.06 12.89 43.42
CA GLY A 6 4.43 12.42 42.20
C GLY A 6 5.01 11.13 41.64
N GLN A 7 4.12 10.27 41.14
CA GLN A 7 4.44 9.10 40.35
C GLN A 7 4.30 9.41 38.87
N THR A 8 5.44 9.55 38.20
CA THR A 8 5.59 9.45 36.75
C THR A 8 5.67 7.98 36.36
N ALA A 9 4.63 7.47 35.69
CA ALA A 9 4.59 6.11 35.18
C ALA A 9 5.42 5.99 33.89
N ARG A 10 6.56 5.30 33.96
CA ARG A 10 7.32 4.81 32.80
C ARG A 10 6.63 3.55 32.24
N PRO A 11 6.53 3.36 30.91
CA PRO A 11 6.06 2.09 30.37
C PRO A 11 7.16 1.03 30.47
N SER A 12 6.83 -0.03 31.19
CA SER A 12 7.62 -1.22 31.49
C SER A 12 7.94 -2.02 30.22
N ARG A 13 9.22 -2.37 30.03
CA ARG A 13 9.64 -3.45 29.13
C ARG A 13 9.11 -4.77 29.67
N PHE A 14 8.26 -5.45 28.91
CA PHE A 14 7.98 -6.88 29.12
C PHE A 14 8.78 -7.70 28.10
N ALA A 15 9.80 -8.40 28.59
CA ALA A 15 10.42 -9.52 27.90
C ALA A 15 9.90 -10.80 28.56
N SER A 16 9.33 -11.71 27.77
CA SER A 16 9.04 -13.08 28.24
C SER A 16 10.04 -14.05 27.60
N PRO A 17 10.59 -15.01 28.37
CA PRO A 17 11.57 -16.00 27.87
C PRO A 17 10.88 -17.10 27.06
N GLY A 18 11.67 -17.73 26.19
CA GLY A 18 11.19 -18.51 25.05
C GLY A 18 10.44 -19.80 25.34
N THR A 19 9.75 -20.29 24.31
CA THR A 19 9.66 -21.71 23.93
C THR A 19 8.98 -21.84 22.57
N SER A 20 9.43 -22.83 21.78
CA SER A 20 8.88 -23.29 20.50
C SER A 20 9.03 -22.37 19.28
N ARG A 21 10.21 -22.41 18.65
CA ARG A 21 10.39 -22.04 17.24
C ARG A 21 9.65 -23.05 16.34
N ARG A 22 8.34 -22.91 16.17
CA ARG A 22 7.70 -23.38 14.93
C ARG A 22 8.13 -22.42 13.82
N ARG A 23 9.11 -22.85 13.02
CA ARG A 23 9.55 -22.13 11.82
C ARG A 23 8.37 -21.98 10.86
N LYS A 24 7.61 -20.90 10.95
CA LYS A 24 6.68 -20.49 9.89
C LYS A 24 7.55 -20.07 8.70
N ARG A 25 7.59 -20.90 7.66
CA ARG A 25 8.32 -20.63 6.42
C ARG A 25 7.45 -19.75 5.51
N ARG A 26 8.02 -18.65 5.02
CA ARG A 26 7.39 -17.66 4.13
C ARG A 26 7.47 -18.16 2.68
N VAL A 27 6.39 -17.97 1.90
CA VAL A 27 6.29 -18.37 0.49
C VAL A 27 5.45 -17.30 -0.22
N LEU A 28 6.05 -16.61 -1.21
CA LEU A 28 5.38 -15.60 -2.02
C LEU A 28 4.75 -16.32 -3.22
N ALA A 29 3.42 -16.45 -3.24
CA ALA A 29 2.75 -17.35 -4.15
C ALA A 29 2.10 -16.65 -5.34
N ALA A 30 2.35 -17.18 -6.54
CA ALA A 30 1.44 -17.10 -7.68
C ALA A 30 0.60 -18.38 -7.68
N VAL A 31 -0.73 -18.25 -7.69
CA VAL A 31 -1.64 -19.40 -7.86
C VAL A 31 -1.39 -19.97 -9.26
N HIS A 32 -1.36 -21.31 -9.38
CA HIS A 32 -1.25 -22.00 -10.68
C HIS A 32 -2.60 -22.65 -11.01
N PRO A 33 -3.60 -21.87 -11.46
CA PRO A 33 -4.80 -22.47 -12.01
C PRO A 33 -4.45 -23.25 -13.29
N ARG A 34 -5.26 -24.25 -13.63
CA ARG A 34 -5.13 -25.07 -14.86
C ARG A 34 -6.43 -24.98 -15.65
N GLY A 35 -6.36 -25.19 -16.96
CA GLY A 35 -7.54 -25.15 -17.84
C GLY A 35 -8.25 -23.79 -17.81
N ASP A 36 -9.58 -23.81 -17.79
CA ASP A 36 -10.42 -22.61 -17.89
C ASP A 36 -10.20 -21.61 -16.75
N THR A 37 -9.88 -22.09 -15.54
CA THR A 37 -9.56 -21.22 -14.40
C THR A 37 -8.29 -20.40 -14.67
N LEU A 38 -7.33 -20.96 -15.42
CA LEU A 38 -6.11 -20.22 -15.78
C LEU A 38 -6.41 -19.14 -16.78
N ALA A 39 -7.21 -19.45 -17.79
CA ALA A 39 -7.64 -18.49 -18.79
C ALA A 39 -8.41 -17.33 -18.14
N GLN A 40 -9.30 -17.61 -17.19
CA GLN A 40 -10.04 -16.59 -16.45
C GLN A 40 -9.13 -15.68 -15.63
N VAL A 41 -8.18 -16.24 -14.87
CA VAL A 41 -7.24 -15.44 -14.06
C VAL A 41 -6.32 -14.60 -14.94
N LEU A 42 -5.84 -15.16 -16.05
CA LEU A 42 -4.99 -14.43 -17.01
C LEU A 42 -5.76 -13.29 -17.70
N ALA A 43 -7.00 -13.54 -18.13
CA ALA A 43 -7.86 -12.51 -18.71
C ALA A 43 -8.17 -11.40 -17.70
N PHE A 44 -8.53 -11.75 -16.46
CA PHE A 44 -8.81 -10.81 -15.39
C PHE A 44 -7.59 -9.92 -15.06
N LEU A 45 -6.40 -10.52 -14.98
CA LEU A 45 -5.15 -9.79 -14.71
C LEU A 45 -4.56 -9.11 -15.96
N GLY A 46 -5.21 -9.25 -17.14
CA GLY A 46 -4.72 -8.70 -18.40
C GLY A 46 -3.38 -9.28 -18.86
N ALA A 47 -3.06 -10.52 -18.47
CA ALA A 47 -1.78 -11.15 -18.76
C ALA A 47 -1.90 -12.17 -19.92
N PRO A 48 -0.99 -12.14 -20.91
CA PRO A 48 -1.07 -13.04 -22.07
C PRO A 48 -0.68 -14.49 -21.72
N SER A 49 0.14 -14.70 -20.69
CA SER A 49 0.49 -16.03 -20.20
C SER A 49 0.88 -16.02 -18.72
N ALA A 50 0.86 -17.21 -18.09
CA ALA A 50 1.33 -17.39 -16.72
C ALA A 50 2.82 -17.02 -16.56
N LYS A 51 3.62 -17.29 -17.59
CA LYS A 51 5.04 -16.93 -17.60
C LYS A 51 5.23 -15.41 -17.65
N ASP A 52 4.48 -14.71 -18.50
CA ASP A 52 4.57 -13.25 -18.63
C ASP A 52 4.11 -12.55 -17.34
N LEU A 53 3.06 -13.07 -16.71
CA LEU A 53 2.59 -12.61 -15.40
C LEU A 53 3.67 -12.82 -14.32
N ALA A 54 4.31 -13.99 -14.28
CA ALA A 54 5.39 -14.28 -13.34
C ALA A 54 6.63 -13.40 -13.59
N ASP A 55 7.00 -13.17 -14.84
CA ASP A 55 8.10 -12.29 -15.23
C ASP A 55 7.81 -10.83 -14.84
N PHE A 56 6.58 -10.37 -15.06
CA PHE A 56 6.13 -9.06 -14.61
C PHE A 56 6.20 -8.94 -13.09
N GLY A 57 5.65 -9.91 -12.36
CA GLY A 57 5.69 -9.94 -10.90
C GLY A 57 7.11 -9.91 -10.34
N ARG A 58 8.05 -10.65 -10.96
CA ARG A 58 9.48 -10.61 -10.61
C ARG A 58 10.09 -9.23 -10.83
N ARG A 59 9.87 -8.60 -11.99
CA ARG A 59 10.37 -7.25 -12.27
C ARG A 59 9.82 -6.23 -11.27
N LEU A 60 8.54 -6.30 -10.95
CA LEU A 60 7.90 -5.43 -9.97
C LEU A 60 8.51 -5.64 -8.58
N ALA A 61 8.67 -6.90 -8.16
CA ALA A 61 9.27 -7.24 -6.88
C ALA A 61 10.72 -6.73 -6.77
N ASP A 62 11.54 -6.92 -7.80
CA ASP A 62 12.96 -6.58 -7.76
C ASP A 62 13.24 -5.08 -7.91
N ARG A 63 12.45 -4.37 -8.72
CA ARG A 63 12.72 -2.96 -9.04
C ARG A 63 11.93 -2.00 -8.15
N VAL A 64 10.65 -2.31 -7.90
CA VAL A 64 9.74 -1.39 -7.21
C VAL A 64 9.62 -1.75 -5.72
N LEU A 65 9.26 -3.00 -5.41
CA LEU A 65 8.92 -3.42 -4.04
C LEU A 65 10.13 -3.79 -3.18
N ALA A 66 11.29 -4.11 -3.77
CA ALA A 66 12.48 -4.50 -3.01
C ALA A 66 12.96 -3.36 -2.10
N ASP A 67 12.88 -3.54 -0.78
CA ASP A 67 13.51 -2.60 0.15
C ASP A 67 15.02 -2.74 0.08
N ARG A 68 15.74 -1.61 -0.08
CA ARG A 68 17.21 -1.60 -0.13
C ARG A 68 17.73 -0.95 1.15
N PRO A 69 18.40 -1.72 2.05
CA PRO A 69 19.01 -1.16 3.25
C PRO A 69 19.92 0.01 2.90
N GLY A 70 19.76 1.14 3.59
CA GLY A 70 20.56 2.35 3.35
C GLY A 70 20.08 3.23 2.19
N SER A 71 19.00 2.89 1.47
CA SER A 71 18.42 3.82 0.50
C SER A 71 17.71 4.98 1.22
N SER A 72 17.96 6.22 0.78
CA SER A 72 17.29 7.43 1.28
C SER A 72 15.86 7.61 0.78
N GLY A 73 15.38 6.69 -0.07
CA GLY A 73 14.07 6.75 -0.71
C GLY A 73 12.96 6.16 0.13
N PRO A 74 11.75 6.02 -0.44
CA PRO A 74 10.63 5.42 0.27
C PRO A 74 10.91 3.98 0.66
N ARG A 75 10.55 3.65 1.90
CA ARG A 75 10.49 2.27 2.37
C ARG A 75 9.18 1.64 1.89
N VAL A 76 9.32 0.54 1.18
CA VAL A 76 8.22 -0.29 0.71
C VAL A 76 8.45 -1.67 1.28
N LEU A 77 7.48 -2.19 2.03
CA LEU A 77 7.49 -3.58 2.47
C LEU A 77 6.29 -4.27 1.86
N PHE A 78 6.54 -5.42 1.27
CA PHE A 78 5.52 -6.28 0.69
C PHE A 78 5.68 -7.67 1.30
N ASP A 79 4.63 -8.19 1.91
CA ASP A 79 4.56 -9.56 2.39
C ASP A 79 3.30 -10.21 1.82
N GLY A 80 3.50 -11.27 1.04
CA GLY A 80 2.44 -12.05 0.41
C GLY A 80 2.62 -13.51 0.77
N GLY A 81 1.55 -14.17 1.19
CA GLY A 81 1.59 -15.55 1.65
C GLY A 81 0.38 -16.35 1.20
N VAL A 82 0.61 -17.65 0.97
CA VAL A 82 -0.45 -18.64 0.77
C VAL A 82 -0.37 -19.71 1.85
N TRP A 83 -1.51 -19.99 2.46
CA TRP A 83 -1.67 -21.05 3.45
C TRP A 83 -2.71 -22.06 2.95
N VAL A 84 -2.43 -23.34 3.19
CA VAL A 84 -3.35 -24.45 2.91
C VAL A 84 -3.51 -25.28 4.16
N ASP A 85 -4.66 -25.95 4.27
CA ASP A 85 -4.86 -26.94 5.32
C ASP A 85 -3.88 -28.11 5.14
N ALA A 86 -3.07 -28.35 6.18
CA ALA A 86 -2.08 -29.42 6.20
C ALA A 86 -2.72 -30.82 6.17
N SER A 87 -3.99 -30.96 6.60
CA SER A 87 -4.71 -32.24 6.59
C SER A 87 -5.01 -32.74 5.17
N ARG A 88 -4.90 -31.88 4.15
CA ARG A 88 -5.27 -32.15 2.75
C ARG A 88 -4.09 -32.33 1.80
N GLY A 89 -2.92 -32.72 2.31
CA GLY A 89 -1.75 -33.04 1.49
C GLY A 89 -0.83 -31.87 1.16
N GLY A 90 -1.17 -30.65 1.60
CA GLY A 90 -0.30 -29.47 1.49
C GLY A 90 -0.08 -28.98 0.05
N LEU A 91 0.80 -27.98 -0.09
CA LEU A 91 1.21 -27.45 -1.40
C LEU A 91 2.17 -28.40 -2.11
N SER A 92 1.97 -28.62 -3.41
CA SER A 92 2.88 -29.43 -4.24
C SER A 92 4.31 -28.87 -4.28
N ASP A 93 5.30 -29.76 -4.47
CA ASP A 93 6.71 -29.35 -4.51
C ASP A 93 7.05 -28.48 -5.72
N GLU A 94 6.33 -28.65 -6.82
CA GLU A 94 6.41 -27.78 -8.00
C GLU A 94 5.96 -26.35 -7.66
N PHE A 95 4.82 -26.22 -6.97
CA PHE A 95 4.32 -24.94 -6.50
C PHE A 95 5.30 -24.26 -5.54
N ARG A 96 5.83 -25.01 -4.57
CA ARG A 96 6.81 -24.50 -3.60
C ARG A 96 8.05 -23.96 -4.28
N ARG A 97 8.58 -24.67 -5.28
CA ARG A 97 9.76 -24.25 -6.05
C ARG A 97 9.51 -22.96 -6.84
N SER A 98 8.31 -22.79 -7.38
CA SER A 98 7.94 -21.57 -8.12
C SER A 98 7.77 -20.33 -7.22
N ALA A 99 7.43 -20.55 -5.94
CA ALA A 99 7.02 -19.51 -5.00
C ALA A 99 8.10 -19.09 -3.98
N THR A 100 9.30 -19.71 -4.01
CA THR A 100 10.39 -19.36 -3.08
C THR A 100 11.44 -18.45 -3.74
N ARG A 101 11.59 -17.23 -3.21
CA ARG A 101 12.83 -16.45 -3.33
C ARG A 101 13.85 -16.92 -2.28
N PRO A 102 15.16 -16.91 -2.55
CA PRO A 102 16.16 -17.03 -1.50
C PRO A 102 15.99 -15.89 -0.48
N PRO A 103 16.13 -16.16 0.83
CA PRO A 103 15.82 -15.20 1.88
C PRO A 103 16.77 -14.01 1.78
N THR A 104 16.24 -12.87 1.35
CA THR A 104 16.90 -11.57 1.49
C THR A 104 16.00 -10.72 2.36
N THR A 105 16.58 -10.29 3.48
CA THR A 105 16.09 -9.38 4.54
C THR A 105 14.99 -9.88 5.49
N SER A 106 15.33 -9.79 6.78
CA SER A 106 14.48 -10.07 7.94
C SER A 106 13.63 -8.83 8.25
N SER A 107 12.44 -8.72 7.67
CA SER A 107 11.43 -7.73 8.11
C SER A 107 10.39 -8.39 9.01
N THR A 108 10.11 -7.74 10.14
CA THR A 108 9.05 -8.08 11.11
C THR A 108 7.89 -7.11 10.89
N LEU A 109 7.02 -7.43 9.92
CA LEU A 109 5.67 -6.88 9.89
C LEU A 109 4.83 -7.72 10.87
N SER A 110 4.06 -7.09 11.75
CA SER A 110 3.09 -7.81 12.57
C SER A 110 2.10 -8.50 11.63
N SER A 111 2.06 -9.83 11.72
CA SER A 111 1.15 -10.65 10.92
C SER A 111 -0.30 -10.20 11.14
N ALA A 112 -1.05 -10.04 10.04
CA ALA A 112 -2.50 -10.00 10.13
C ALA A 112 -2.98 -11.28 10.83
N SER A 113 -3.60 -11.13 11.99
CA SER A 113 -4.22 -12.23 12.72
C SER A 113 -5.58 -12.52 12.09
N ALA A 114 -5.70 -13.63 11.36
CA ALA A 114 -7.00 -14.16 10.97
C ALA A 114 -7.73 -14.60 12.24
N THR A 115 -8.76 -13.84 12.65
CA THR A 115 -9.46 -14.05 13.93
C THR A 115 -10.50 -15.16 13.93
N SER A 116 -10.80 -15.79 12.79
CA SER A 116 -11.54 -17.05 12.77
C SER A 116 -11.40 -17.72 11.41
N THR A 117 -10.72 -18.86 11.33
CA THR A 117 -10.74 -19.69 10.13
C THR A 117 -12.01 -20.55 10.16
N PRO A 118 -12.95 -20.45 9.19
CA PRO A 118 -14.12 -21.31 9.14
C PRO A 118 -13.72 -22.79 9.03
N PRO A 119 -14.56 -23.74 9.51
CA PRO A 119 -14.23 -25.17 9.59
C PRO A 119 -14.00 -25.86 8.22
N VAL A 120 -14.22 -25.14 7.12
CA VAL A 120 -13.99 -25.63 5.75
C VAL A 120 -13.15 -24.63 4.94
N MET A 121 -11.99 -24.23 5.48
CA MET A 121 -11.08 -23.30 4.81
C MET A 121 -9.97 -24.06 4.06
N TYR A 122 -9.98 -24.02 2.72
CA TYR A 122 -9.08 -24.79 1.86
C TYR A 122 -7.76 -24.07 1.54
N LEU A 123 -7.84 -22.75 1.33
CA LEU A 123 -6.73 -21.90 0.88
C LEU A 123 -6.95 -20.49 1.44
N VAL A 124 -5.88 -19.85 1.92
CA VAL A 124 -5.87 -18.45 2.33
C VAL A 124 -4.77 -17.72 1.57
N LEU A 125 -5.12 -16.59 0.95
CA LEU A 125 -4.18 -15.62 0.41
C LEU A 125 -4.18 -14.41 1.34
N ALA A 126 -3.00 -13.99 1.80
CA ALA A 126 -2.87 -12.72 2.53
C ALA A 126 -1.76 -11.89 1.92
N ASN A 127 -2.07 -10.61 1.67
CA ASN A 127 -1.14 -9.63 1.16
C ASN A 127 -1.10 -8.44 2.12
N THR A 128 0.09 -7.89 2.35
CA THR A 128 0.30 -6.70 3.15
C THR A 128 1.28 -5.78 2.44
N VAL A 129 0.87 -4.53 2.24
CA VAL A 129 1.71 -3.47 1.66
C VAL A 129 1.89 -2.37 2.70
N TYR A 130 3.15 -2.03 2.98
CA TYR A 130 3.50 -0.89 3.82
C TYR A 130 4.34 0.09 2.99
N PHE A 131 3.97 1.37 3.04
CA PHE A 131 4.68 2.43 2.37
C PHE A 131 5.00 3.58 3.34
N LYS A 132 6.27 4.02 3.35
CA LYS A 132 6.69 5.22 4.08
C LYS A 132 7.78 5.96 3.32
N GLY A 133 7.43 7.11 2.75
CA GLY A 133 8.35 7.99 2.03
C GLY A 133 8.45 9.37 2.67
N ALA A 134 9.62 10.01 2.54
CA ALA A 134 9.78 11.43 2.84
C ALA A 134 9.49 12.26 1.59
N TRP A 135 8.75 13.35 1.70
CA TRP A 135 8.52 14.28 0.58
C TRP A 135 9.84 14.82 0.04
N LEU A 136 9.95 14.95 -1.29
CA LEU A 136 11.10 15.61 -1.94
C LEU A 136 11.29 17.01 -1.37
N GLU A 137 10.19 17.76 -1.31
CA GLU A 137 10.07 19.07 -0.67
C GLU A 137 9.11 18.99 0.53
N PRO A 138 9.63 18.85 1.77
CA PRO A 138 8.82 18.74 2.98
C PRO A 138 8.00 20.00 3.28
N PHE A 139 6.85 19.80 3.92
CA PHE A 139 6.08 20.88 4.52
C PHE A 139 6.79 21.41 5.77
N GLN A 140 6.76 22.72 5.96
CA GLN A 140 7.28 23.34 7.17
C GLN A 140 6.31 23.06 8.34
N ARG A 141 6.83 22.49 9.44
CA ARG A 141 6.01 22.08 10.59
C ARG A 141 5.19 23.24 11.16
N HIS A 142 5.78 24.42 11.22
CA HIS A 142 5.13 25.62 11.73
C HIS A 142 4.06 26.19 10.80
N SER A 143 3.91 25.67 9.57
CA SER A 143 2.82 26.00 8.65
C SER A 143 1.64 25.03 8.76
N THR A 144 1.72 24.05 9.66
CA THR A 144 0.60 23.15 9.93
C THR A 144 -0.41 23.85 10.86
N ARG A 145 -1.67 23.87 10.46
CA ARG A 145 -2.76 24.54 11.19
C ARG A 145 -4.01 23.68 11.18
N GLN A 146 -4.85 23.87 12.20
CA GLN A 146 -6.17 23.26 12.23
C GLN A 146 -7.07 23.94 11.18
N GLY A 147 -7.93 23.17 10.55
CA GLY A 147 -8.96 23.68 9.64
C GLY A 147 -10.04 22.64 9.38
N SER A 148 -11.15 23.12 8.84
CA SER A 148 -12.33 22.30 8.56
C SER A 148 -12.13 21.43 7.32
N PHE A 149 -12.52 20.17 7.42
CA PHE A 149 -12.55 19.19 6.34
C PHE A 149 -13.98 18.67 6.20
N HIS A 150 -14.54 18.82 5.00
CA HIS A 150 -15.94 18.50 4.71
C HIS A 150 -16.09 17.04 4.28
N LEU A 151 -16.92 16.28 4.97
CA LEU A 151 -17.33 14.92 4.61
C LEU A 151 -18.81 14.95 4.21
N ASN A 152 -19.16 14.88 2.93
CA ASN A 152 -20.55 14.82 2.43
C ASN A 152 -21.56 15.77 3.15
N SER A 153 -22.11 15.38 4.30
CA SER A 153 -23.09 16.11 5.14
C SER A 153 -22.54 16.62 6.49
N ASP A 154 -21.27 16.39 6.79
CA ASP A 154 -20.60 16.72 8.05
C ASP A 154 -19.27 17.46 7.81
N HIS A 155 -18.70 18.04 8.87
CA HIS A 155 -17.36 18.62 8.84
C HIS A 155 -16.58 18.22 10.09
N GLY A 156 -15.33 17.81 9.88
CA GLY A 156 -14.38 17.52 10.95
C GLY A 156 -13.24 18.54 10.95
N GLU A 157 -12.69 18.84 12.11
CA GLU A 157 -11.48 19.65 12.21
C GLU A 157 -10.23 18.76 12.13
N VAL A 158 -9.33 19.07 11.20
CA VAL A 158 -8.10 18.31 10.98
C VAL A 158 -6.89 19.22 10.82
N MET A 159 -5.70 18.66 10.98
CA MET A 159 -4.45 19.39 10.77
C MET A 159 -4.09 19.42 9.29
N PHE A 160 -4.13 20.60 8.69
CA PHE A 160 -3.68 20.85 7.33
C PHE A 160 -2.21 21.26 7.31
N MET A 161 -1.43 20.59 6.46
CA MET A 161 -0.09 21.01 6.09
C MET A 161 -0.20 21.96 4.89
N SER A 162 0.42 23.14 4.97
CA SER A 162 0.32 24.15 3.90
C SER A 162 1.68 24.56 3.34
N LYS A 163 1.74 24.82 2.03
CA LYS A 163 2.90 25.45 1.37
C LYS A 163 2.49 26.13 0.05
N LEU A 164 3.26 27.14 -0.34
CA LEU A 164 3.26 27.69 -1.70
C LEU A 164 4.48 27.12 -2.43
N SER A 165 4.29 26.38 -3.52
CA SER A 165 5.39 25.82 -4.31
C SER A 165 4.98 25.61 -5.76
N THR A 166 5.95 25.52 -6.66
CA THR A 166 5.72 25.17 -8.07
C THR A 166 5.65 23.65 -8.19
N LEU A 167 4.46 23.12 -8.47
CA LEU A 167 4.18 21.67 -8.51
C LEU A 167 3.61 21.27 -9.87
N GLN A 168 3.74 19.99 -10.23
CA GLN A 168 3.06 19.45 -11.42
C GLN A 168 1.56 19.28 -11.11
N VAL A 169 0.73 19.95 -11.90
CA VAL A 169 -0.72 19.95 -11.76
C VAL A 169 -1.40 19.89 -13.15
N THR A 170 -2.52 19.19 -13.22
CA THR A 170 -3.47 19.28 -14.34
C THR A 170 -4.82 19.69 -13.78
N CYS A 171 -5.51 20.60 -14.47
CA CYS A 171 -6.91 20.87 -14.23
C CYS A 171 -7.70 20.25 -15.38
N VAL A 172 -8.63 19.37 -15.03
CA VAL A 172 -9.58 18.77 -15.95
C VAL A 172 -10.96 19.30 -15.56
N ASP A 173 -11.90 19.35 -16.50
CA ASP A 173 -13.26 19.77 -16.17
C ASP A 173 -13.84 18.88 -15.06
N GLY A 174 -14.13 19.50 -13.90
CA GLY A 174 -14.70 18.85 -12.72
C GLY A 174 -13.70 18.40 -11.65
N PHE A 175 -12.38 18.36 -11.90
CA PHE A 175 -11.39 18.02 -10.89
C PHE A 175 -9.94 18.46 -11.22
N LYS A 176 -9.11 18.50 -10.18
CA LYS A 176 -7.68 18.81 -10.29
C LYS A 176 -6.83 17.62 -9.87
N VAL A 177 -5.69 17.45 -10.50
CA VAL A 177 -4.71 16.39 -10.16
C VAL A 177 -3.39 17.03 -9.82
N LEU A 178 -2.86 16.74 -8.64
CA LEU A 178 -1.57 17.24 -8.15
C LEU A 178 -0.59 16.08 -7.96
N LYS A 179 0.66 16.25 -8.40
CA LYS A 179 1.74 15.28 -8.17
C LYS A 179 2.68 15.76 -7.06
N LEU A 180 2.84 14.92 -6.03
CA LEU A 180 3.72 15.14 -4.89
C LEU A 180 4.86 14.11 -4.89
N PRO A 181 6.07 14.48 -5.36
CA PRO A 181 7.19 13.56 -5.40
C PRO A 181 7.75 13.27 -3.99
N TYR A 182 8.15 12.01 -3.77
CA TYR A 182 8.96 11.63 -2.63
C TYR A 182 10.46 11.81 -2.94
N LYS A 183 11.31 11.89 -1.91
CA LYS A 183 12.75 11.90 -2.07
C LYS A 183 13.17 10.64 -2.82
N PRO A 184 13.95 10.76 -3.90
CA PRO A 184 14.49 9.59 -4.56
C PRO A 184 15.42 8.85 -3.60
N GLY A 185 15.39 7.52 -3.69
CA GLY A 185 16.42 6.67 -3.10
C GLY A 185 17.50 6.34 -4.12
N ASN A 186 18.44 5.50 -3.73
CA ASN A 186 19.45 4.94 -4.64
C ASN A 186 18.88 3.82 -5.54
N LYS A 187 17.57 3.82 -5.79
CA LYS A 187 16.92 2.89 -6.72
C LYS A 187 16.94 3.55 -8.10
N VAL A 188 17.73 2.99 -9.01
CA VAL A 188 17.95 3.52 -10.36
C VAL A 188 16.65 3.56 -11.19
N ASP A 189 15.68 2.69 -10.88
CA ASP A 189 14.53 2.45 -11.76
C ASP A 189 13.15 2.80 -11.16
N ALA A 190 13.10 3.45 -9.98
CA ALA A 190 11.82 3.69 -9.30
C ALA A 190 11.74 5.08 -8.66
N GLU A 191 10.93 5.94 -9.27
CA GLU A 191 10.50 7.20 -8.68
C GLU A 191 9.09 7.05 -8.10
N PHE A 192 8.92 7.47 -6.85
CA PHE A 192 7.63 7.42 -6.18
C PHE A 192 7.05 8.82 -6.06
N CYS A 193 5.76 8.94 -6.34
CA CYS A 193 4.99 10.14 -6.10
C CYS A 193 3.59 9.77 -5.61
N MET A 194 2.97 10.68 -4.88
CA MET A 194 1.56 10.64 -4.56
C MET A 194 0.82 11.53 -5.56
N PHE A 195 -0.25 11.00 -6.15
CA PHE A 195 -1.20 11.81 -6.90
C PHE A 195 -2.40 12.11 -6.03
N VAL A 196 -2.77 13.39 -5.94
CA VAL A 196 -3.95 13.85 -5.22
C VAL A 196 -4.98 14.29 -6.25
N PHE A 197 -6.08 13.58 -6.31
CA PHE A 197 -7.23 13.90 -7.14
C PHE A 197 -8.24 14.65 -6.26
N LEU A 198 -8.56 15.89 -6.66
CA LEU A 198 -9.44 16.77 -5.91
C LEU A 198 -10.58 17.24 -6.81
N PRO A 199 -11.81 16.72 -6.60
CA PRO A 199 -12.98 17.23 -7.29
C PRO A 199 -13.21 18.72 -7.03
N ASP A 200 -13.79 19.41 -8.00
CA ASP A 200 -14.20 20.82 -7.83
C ASP A 200 -15.44 20.94 -6.93
N ALA A 201 -16.34 19.96 -6.97
CA ALA A 201 -17.52 19.86 -6.13
C ALA A 201 -17.25 19.06 -4.85
N HIS A 202 -17.86 19.45 -3.71
CA HIS A 202 -17.66 18.77 -2.42
C HIS A 202 -18.11 17.30 -2.41
N ASP A 203 -19.13 16.96 -3.20
CA ASP A 203 -19.69 15.62 -3.39
C ASP A 203 -19.21 14.95 -4.69
N GLY A 204 -18.22 15.54 -5.38
CA GLY A 204 -17.77 15.12 -6.70
C GLY A 204 -16.89 13.86 -6.76
N ILE A 205 -16.63 13.18 -5.63
CA ILE A 205 -15.75 11.99 -5.59
C ILE A 205 -16.28 10.87 -6.48
N VAL A 206 -17.59 10.61 -6.46
CA VAL A 206 -18.21 9.51 -7.23
C VAL A 206 -18.05 9.76 -8.73
N THR A 207 -18.49 10.94 -9.20
CA THR A 207 -18.38 11.35 -10.61
C THR A 207 -16.94 11.33 -11.11
N MET A 208 -16.00 11.83 -10.30
CA MET A 208 -14.58 11.78 -10.63
C MET A 208 -14.07 10.33 -10.75
N THR A 209 -14.46 9.46 -9.81
CA THR A 209 -14.07 8.04 -9.81
C THR A 209 -14.61 7.31 -11.03
N ASP A 210 -15.86 7.55 -11.41
CA ASP A 210 -16.46 6.96 -12.62
C ASP A 210 -15.71 7.41 -13.88
N MET A 211 -15.38 8.71 -13.99
CA MET A 211 -14.62 9.24 -15.12
C MET A 211 -13.23 8.60 -15.25
N ILE A 212 -12.48 8.47 -14.15
CA ILE A 212 -11.12 7.91 -14.20
C ILE A 212 -11.09 6.39 -14.39
N THR A 213 -12.13 5.67 -13.94
CA THR A 213 -12.21 4.20 -14.03
C THR A 213 -12.78 3.73 -15.37
N THR A 214 -13.65 4.52 -16.00
CA THR A 214 -14.25 4.19 -17.31
C THR A 214 -13.20 4.10 -18.43
N SER A 215 -12.11 4.86 -18.35
CA SER A 215 -11.05 4.86 -19.37
C SER A 215 -9.65 4.96 -18.77
N PRO A 216 -8.88 3.85 -18.77
CA PRO A 216 -7.47 3.89 -18.38
C PRO A 216 -6.65 4.88 -19.21
N ALA A 217 -6.96 5.03 -20.50
CA ALA A 217 -6.28 5.97 -21.40
C ALA A 217 -6.46 7.43 -20.97
N PHE A 218 -7.63 7.78 -20.45
CA PHE A 218 -7.90 9.12 -19.92
C PHE A 218 -7.06 9.42 -18.68
N LEU A 219 -6.95 8.46 -17.75
CA LEU A 219 -6.07 8.58 -16.59
C LEU A 219 -4.61 8.80 -17.03
N TYR A 220 -4.09 7.93 -17.91
CA TYR A 220 -2.70 8.07 -18.38
C TYR A 220 -2.47 9.39 -19.13
N GLY A 221 -3.38 9.80 -19.99
CA GLY A 221 -3.30 11.09 -20.68
C GLY A 221 -3.24 12.27 -19.71
N THR A 222 -4.08 12.25 -18.67
CA THR A 222 -4.11 13.27 -17.61
C THR A 222 -2.78 13.37 -16.87
N LEU A 223 -2.16 12.21 -16.56
CA LEU A 223 -0.89 12.15 -15.84
C LEU A 223 0.32 12.56 -16.70
N VAL A 224 0.29 12.31 -18.01
CA VAL A 224 1.35 12.72 -18.94
C VAL A 224 1.29 14.22 -19.23
N GLY A 225 0.09 14.81 -19.28
CA GLY A 225 -0.12 16.24 -19.57
C GLY A 225 0.12 17.21 -18.41
N MET A 226 0.67 16.75 -17.27
CA MET A 226 0.83 17.60 -16.08
C MET A 226 1.92 18.66 -16.23
N GLU A 227 1.57 19.91 -15.94
CA GLU A 227 2.45 21.06 -16.09
C GLU A 227 2.89 21.62 -14.74
N LYS A 228 4.10 22.19 -14.68
CA LYS A 228 4.58 22.90 -13.49
C LYS A 228 3.89 24.25 -13.37
N ARG A 229 3.15 24.47 -12.29
CA ARG A 229 2.49 25.74 -11.98
C ARG A 229 2.67 26.12 -10.51
N PRO A 230 2.66 27.41 -10.14
CA PRO A 230 2.58 27.83 -8.75
C PRO A 230 1.27 27.35 -8.12
N VAL A 231 1.36 26.63 -7.00
CA VAL A 231 0.20 26.06 -6.29
C VAL A 231 0.28 26.45 -4.82
N SER A 232 -0.81 27.06 -4.32
CA SER A 232 -1.07 27.16 -2.88
C SER A 232 -1.72 25.85 -2.43
N LEU A 233 -0.95 25.00 -1.77
CA LEU A 233 -1.37 23.67 -1.36
C LEU A 233 -1.76 23.66 0.11
N MET A 234 -2.95 23.12 0.39
CA MET A 234 -3.38 22.67 1.72
C MET A 234 -3.69 21.18 1.64
N LEU A 235 -2.95 20.37 2.39
CA LEU A 235 -3.11 18.92 2.39
C LEU A 235 -3.39 18.45 3.83
N PRO A 236 -4.52 17.76 4.10
CA PRO A 236 -4.79 17.24 5.42
C PRO A 236 -3.74 16.19 5.79
N ARG A 237 -3.33 16.16 7.05
CA ARG A 237 -2.43 15.13 7.58
C ARG A 237 -3.26 13.91 7.94
N PHE A 238 -2.98 12.78 7.29
CA PHE A 238 -3.68 11.53 7.53
C PHE A 238 -2.71 10.35 7.62
N GLU A 239 -3.20 9.26 8.22
CA GLU A 239 -2.59 7.93 8.20
C GLU A 239 -3.68 6.94 7.80
N ILE A 240 -3.39 6.09 6.81
CA ILE A 240 -4.35 5.11 6.30
C ILE A 240 -3.86 3.72 6.69
N SER A 241 -4.67 3.00 7.43
CA SER A 241 -4.53 1.57 7.66
C SER A 241 -5.83 0.89 7.24
N PHE A 242 -5.73 -0.11 6.36
CA PHE A 242 -6.88 -0.85 5.87
C PHE A 242 -6.59 -2.34 5.89
N SER A 243 -7.60 -3.14 6.24
CA SER A 243 -7.53 -4.60 6.26
C SER A 243 -8.79 -5.19 5.68
N TRP A 244 -8.65 -6.02 4.65
CA TRP A 244 -9.74 -6.78 4.04
C TRP A 244 -9.69 -8.21 4.55
N ALA A 245 -10.78 -8.73 5.10
CA ALA A 245 -10.81 -10.08 5.69
C ALA A 245 -11.25 -11.17 4.71
N ASP A 246 -12.21 -10.89 3.81
CA ASP A 246 -12.67 -11.82 2.79
C ASP A 246 -12.93 -11.11 1.46
N MET A 247 -12.17 -11.47 0.43
CA MET A 247 -12.20 -10.85 -0.90
C MET A 247 -13.04 -11.67 -1.91
N LYS A 248 -13.69 -12.76 -1.46
CA LYS A 248 -14.40 -13.68 -2.37
C LYS A 248 -15.63 -13.09 -3.02
N ASP A 249 -16.32 -12.19 -2.33
CA ASP A 249 -17.57 -11.61 -2.84
C ASP A 249 -17.33 -10.47 -3.85
N ASP A 250 -16.06 -10.00 -3.96
CA ASP A 250 -15.65 -8.88 -4.81
C ASP A 250 -14.84 -9.31 -6.05
N LEU A 251 -14.54 -10.61 -6.20
CA LEU A 251 -13.74 -11.20 -7.28
C LEU A 251 -14.57 -12.20 -8.11
#